data_AF-A0A1A8JQK3-F1
#
_entry.id   AF-A0A1A8JQK3-F1
#
_cell.length_a   1.000
_cell.length_b   1.000
_cell.length_c   1.000
_cell.angle_alpha   90.00
_cell.angle_beta   90.00
_cell.angle_gamma   90.00
#
_symmetry.space_group_name_H-M   'P 1'
#
loop_
_entity.id
_entity.type
_entity.pdbx_description
1 polymer ?
#
loop_
_entity_poly.entity_id
_entity_poly.type
_entity_poly.pdbx_seq_one_letter_code
_entity_poly.pdbx_strand_id
1 'polypeptide(L)'
;DRRLEIYCRSDEQLLCPLCVVEHKGHDIVEVMTEKQEKQQQVDRARQEIEDRVLVSLLEMKELTKAADAIRDAAWEACDDFERECSEHIIAYVIFLERKCSEMRDKVGQEEKVGVDWTAGHLGQLEQEVNKLRRMEHRLHQLSLIDDPIQFLKDFQAMGERPA
;
A
#
# COMPACT_ATOMS: atom_id res chain seq x y z
N ASP A 1 -47.13 -21.42 71.14
CA ASP A 1 -46.00 -20.62 70.61
C ASP A 1 -45.31 -19.83 71.70
N ARG A 2 -43.98 -19.97 71.79
CA ARG A 2 -43.12 -19.07 72.59
C ARG A 2 -42.79 -17.85 71.72
N ARG A 3 -42.96 -16.65 72.24
CA ARG A 3 -42.57 -15.42 71.53
C ARG A 3 -41.05 -15.28 71.57
N LEU A 4 -40.44 -15.17 70.39
CA LEU A 4 -39.00 -14.96 70.21
C LEU A 4 -38.75 -13.46 70.06
N GLU A 5 -38.51 -12.79 71.19
CA GLU A 5 -38.41 -11.32 71.26
C GLU A 5 -36.96 -10.85 71.47
N ILE A 6 -36.04 -11.79 71.69
CA ILE A 6 -34.65 -11.55 72.06
C ILE A 6 -33.72 -12.20 71.02
N TYR A 7 -32.59 -11.56 70.70
CA TYR A 7 -31.56 -12.08 69.81
C TYR A 7 -30.21 -12.10 70.54
N CYS A 8 -29.52 -13.25 70.51
CA CYS A 8 -28.15 -13.37 70.99
C CYS A 8 -27.20 -13.17 69.81
N ARG A 9 -26.40 -12.10 69.83
CA ARG A 9 -25.39 -11.80 68.79
C ARG A 9 -24.19 -12.73 68.87
N SER A 10 -23.82 -13.16 70.08
CA SER A 10 -22.69 -14.07 70.27
C SER A 10 -22.91 -15.44 69.61
N ASP A 11 -24.16 -15.91 69.60
CA ASP A 11 -24.55 -17.22 69.04
C ASP A 11 -25.38 -17.11 67.75
N GLU A 12 -25.71 -15.90 67.32
CA GLU A 12 -26.57 -15.57 66.18
C GLU A 12 -27.97 -16.22 66.18
N GLN A 13 -28.60 -16.33 67.36
CA GLN A 13 -29.85 -17.07 67.55
C GLN A 13 -30.98 -16.22 68.15
N LEU A 14 -32.22 -16.56 67.76
CA LEU A 14 -33.43 -16.02 68.36
C LEU A 14 -33.77 -16.77 69.65
N LEU A 15 -34.02 -16.04 70.72
CA LEU A 15 -34.30 -16.55 72.05
C LEU A 15 -35.72 -16.20 72.49
N CYS A 16 -36.31 -17.11 73.29
CA CYS A 16 -37.47 -16.77 74.10
C CYS A 16 -37.01 -16.23 75.48
N PRO A 17 -37.88 -15.52 76.23
CA PRO A 17 -37.50 -14.94 77.53
C PRO A 17 -36.94 -15.95 78.55
N LEU A 18 -37.34 -17.22 78.47
CA LEU A 18 -36.87 -18.29 79.36
C LEU A 18 -35.45 -18.79 79.04
N CYS A 19 -34.98 -18.63 77.79
CA CYS A 19 -33.66 -19.09 77.36
C CYS A 19 -32.54 -18.13 77.75
N VAL A 20 -32.85 -16.88 78.14
CA VAL A 20 -31.87 -15.83 78.48
C VAL A 20 -30.90 -16.27 79.59
N VAL A 21 -31.34 -17.14 80.52
CA VAL A 21 -30.50 -17.63 81.61
C VAL A 21 -29.33 -18.51 81.14
N GLU A 22 -29.49 -19.22 80.01
CA GLU A 22 -28.45 -20.07 79.42
C GLU A 22 -27.42 -19.25 78.63
N HIS A 23 -27.81 -18.05 78.18
CA HIS A 23 -26.95 -17.11 77.44
C HIS A 23 -26.38 -16.00 78.35
N LYS A 24 -26.30 -16.26 79.67
CA LYS A 24 -25.82 -15.26 80.63
C LYS A 24 -24.36 -14.89 80.34
N GLY A 25 -24.13 -13.61 80.05
CA GLY A 25 -22.80 -13.09 79.69
C GLY A 25 -22.55 -12.98 78.18
N HIS A 26 -23.50 -13.41 77.35
CA HIS A 26 -23.46 -13.17 75.90
C HIS A 26 -24.03 -11.78 75.57
N ASP A 27 -23.73 -11.30 74.37
CA ASP A 27 -24.32 -10.07 73.83
C ASP A 27 -25.75 -10.36 73.37
N ILE A 28 -26.72 -9.90 74.16
CA ILE A 28 -28.14 -10.14 73.96
C ILE A 28 -28.85 -8.80 73.76
N VAL A 29 -29.66 -8.71 72.71
CA VAL A 29 -30.44 -7.51 72.35
C VAL A 29 -31.88 -7.86 72.01
N GLU A 30 -32.77 -6.87 71.95
CA GLU A 30 -34.11 -7.08 71.41
C GLU A 30 -34.05 -7.33 69.89
N VAL A 31 -34.89 -8.23 69.40
CA VAL A 31 -34.96 -8.59 67.96
C VAL A 31 -35.20 -7.36 67.10
N MET A 32 -36.00 -6.40 67.57
CA MET A 32 -36.29 -5.17 66.82
C MET A 32 -35.06 -4.29 66.68
N THR A 33 -34.23 -4.19 67.72
CA THR A 33 -32.95 -3.47 67.70
C THR A 33 -31.98 -4.12 66.72
N GLU A 34 -31.82 -5.46 66.80
CA GLU A 34 -30.95 -6.18 65.86
C GLU A 34 -31.41 -6.04 64.42
N LYS A 35 -32.71 -6.19 64.16
CA LYS A 35 -33.30 -6.00 62.83
C LYS A 35 -32.98 -4.61 62.30
N GLN A 36 -33.10 -3.58 63.12
CA GLN A 36 -32.81 -2.20 62.70
C GLN A 36 -31.33 -2.04 62.32
N GLU A 37 -30.41 -2.58 63.10
CA GLU A 37 -28.97 -2.53 62.79
C GLU A 37 -28.62 -3.30 61.50
N LYS A 38 -29.13 -4.53 61.35
CA LYS A 38 -28.91 -5.34 60.14
C LYS A 38 -29.57 -4.69 58.92
N GLN A 39 -30.74 -4.08 59.07
CA GLN A 39 -31.40 -3.34 57.99
C GLN A 39 -30.52 -2.17 57.51
N GLN A 40 -29.94 -1.39 58.43
CA GLN A 40 -29.02 -0.32 58.05
C GLN A 40 -27.76 -0.84 57.35
N GLN A 41 -27.24 -2.01 57.74
CA GLN A 41 -26.12 -2.65 57.04
C GLN A 41 -26.51 -3.04 55.61
N VAL A 42 -27.69 -3.63 55.43
CA VAL A 42 -28.23 -3.99 54.11
C VAL A 42 -28.42 -2.74 53.24
N ASP A 43 -28.99 -1.68 53.79
CA ASP A 43 -29.25 -0.44 53.04
C ASP A 43 -27.93 0.22 52.60
N ARG A 44 -26.89 0.22 53.45
CA ARG A 44 -25.55 0.71 53.08
C ARG A 44 -24.91 -0.14 51.98
N ALA A 45 -24.92 -1.46 52.13
CA ALA A 45 -24.36 -2.37 51.13
C ALA A 45 -25.09 -2.25 49.78
N ARG A 46 -26.41 -2.06 49.83
CA ARG A 46 -27.22 -1.83 48.63
C ARG A 46 -26.81 -0.54 47.92
N GLN A 47 -26.68 0.57 48.65
CA GLN A 47 -26.24 1.84 48.07
C GLN A 47 -24.86 1.72 47.44
N GLU A 48 -23.90 1.08 48.12
CA GLU A 48 -22.55 0.88 47.59
C GLU A 48 -22.56 0.06 46.29
N ILE A 49 -23.39 -0.98 46.22
CA ILE A 49 -23.56 -1.78 44.99
C ILE A 49 -24.18 -0.92 43.87
N GLU A 50 -25.23 -0.15 44.16
CA GLU A 50 -25.89 0.72 43.17
C GLU A 50 -24.90 1.75 42.60
N ASP A 51 -24.07 2.36 43.45
CA ASP A 51 -23.03 3.31 43.02
C ASP A 51 -21.96 2.63 42.16
N ARG A 52 -21.50 1.43 42.56
CA ARG A 52 -20.51 0.66 41.78
C ARG A 52 -21.05 0.22 40.43
N VAL A 53 -22.33 -0.14 40.34
CA VAL A 53 -22.99 -0.47 39.07
C VAL A 53 -23.01 0.75 38.17
N LEU A 54 -23.36 1.93 38.69
CA LEU A 54 -23.37 3.17 37.90
C LEU A 54 -21.97 3.50 37.35
N VAL A 55 -20.94 3.42 38.19
CA VAL A 55 -19.54 3.65 37.77
C VAL A 55 -19.13 2.64 36.69
N SER A 56 -19.42 1.36 36.91
CA SER A 56 -19.10 0.30 35.94
C SER A 56 -19.78 0.54 34.58
N LEU A 57 -21.04 0.99 34.57
CA LEU A 57 -21.76 1.32 33.34
C LEU A 57 -21.13 2.50 32.58
N LEU A 58 -20.65 3.52 33.31
CA LEU A 58 -19.93 4.64 32.71
C LEU A 58 -18.59 4.19 32.12
N GLU A 59 -17.82 3.39 32.86
CA GLU A 59 -16.55 2.82 32.39
C GLU A 59 -16.76 1.96 31.13
N MET A 60 -17.78 1.10 31.11
CA MET A 60 -18.12 0.30 29.92
C MET A 60 -18.41 1.17 28.70
N LYS A 61 -19.12 2.29 28.88
CA LYS A 61 -19.43 3.23 27.80
C LYS A 61 -18.16 3.91 27.27
N GLU A 62 -17.27 4.35 28.16
CA GLU A 62 -16.00 4.98 27.74
C GLU A 62 -15.06 3.98 27.06
N LEU A 63 -14.98 2.74 27.56
CA LEU A 63 -14.20 1.67 26.91
C LEU A 63 -14.74 1.33 25.52
N THR A 64 -16.07 1.32 25.34
CA THR A 64 -16.68 1.09 24.03
C THR A 64 -16.30 2.19 23.04
N LYS A 65 -16.40 3.46 23.45
CA LYS A 65 -15.99 4.60 22.61
C LYS A 65 -14.49 4.55 22.28
N ALA A 66 -13.64 4.18 23.24
CA ALA A 66 -12.21 4.05 23.01
C ALA A 66 -11.91 2.94 21.99
N ALA A 67 -12.60 1.80 22.08
CA ALA A 67 -12.46 0.72 21.10
C ALA A 67 -12.90 1.15 19.69
N ASP A 68 -14.01 1.89 19.58
CA ASP A 68 -14.46 2.44 18.31
C ASP A 68 -13.44 3.43 17.73
N ALA A 69 -12.92 4.35 18.55
CA ALA A 69 -11.91 5.31 18.12
C ALA A 69 -10.61 4.64 17.66
N ILE A 70 -10.16 3.57 18.34
CA ILE A 70 -9.00 2.77 17.93
C ILE A 70 -9.26 2.11 16.56
N ARG A 71 -10.45 1.53 16.37
CA ARG A 71 -10.83 0.90 15.10
C ARG A 71 -10.84 1.91 13.97
N ASP A 72 -11.45 3.08 14.19
CA ASP A 72 -11.58 4.11 13.17
C ASP A 72 -10.21 4.67 12.79
N ALA A 73 -9.35 4.94 13.78
CA ALA A 73 -7.97 5.38 13.55
C ALA A 73 -7.11 4.34 12.81
N ALA A 74 -7.33 3.04 13.08
CA ALA A 74 -6.63 1.97 12.37
C ALA A 74 -7.02 1.93 10.88
N TRP A 75 -8.30 2.09 10.57
CA TRP A 75 -8.76 2.14 9.18
C TRP A 75 -8.33 3.43 8.46
N GLU A 76 -8.36 4.58 9.13
CA GLU A 76 -7.85 5.83 8.57
C GLU A 76 -6.36 5.70 8.20
N ALA A 77 -5.54 5.11 9.08
CA ALA A 77 -4.13 4.84 8.78
C ALA A 77 -3.94 3.87 7.60
N CYS A 78 -4.80 2.86 7.45
CA CYS A 78 -4.79 1.98 6.27
C CYS A 78 -5.14 2.73 4.99
N ASP A 79 -6.22 3.51 5.00
CA ASP A 79 -6.69 4.27 3.84
C ASP A 79 -5.65 5.31 3.38
N ASP A 80 -5.02 6.00 4.33
CA ASP A 80 -3.93 6.94 4.05
C ASP A 80 -2.73 6.25 3.41
N PHE A 81 -2.34 5.07 3.90
CA PHE A 81 -1.25 4.29 3.32
C PHE A 81 -1.58 3.78 1.92
N GLU A 82 -2.81 3.31 1.68
CA GLU A 82 -3.27 2.88 0.36
C GLU A 82 -3.28 4.05 -0.65
N ARG A 83 -3.68 5.24 -0.20
CA ARG A 83 -3.61 6.46 -1.00
C ARG A 83 -2.17 6.80 -1.38
N GLU A 84 -1.26 6.86 -0.41
CA GLU A 84 0.17 7.13 -0.68
C GLU A 84 0.75 6.10 -1.65
N CYS A 85 0.49 4.81 -1.44
CA CYS A 85 0.93 3.75 -2.34
C CYS A 85 0.42 3.98 -3.77
N SER A 86 -0.86 4.32 -3.93
CA SER A 86 -1.48 4.56 -5.24
C SER A 86 -0.85 5.74 -5.97
N GLU A 87 -0.63 6.86 -5.27
CA GLU A 87 0.04 8.05 -5.80
C GLU A 87 1.47 7.72 -6.26
N HIS A 88 2.21 6.98 -5.45
CA HIS A 88 3.56 6.53 -5.80
C HIS A 88 3.58 5.60 -7.01
N ILE A 89 2.66 4.64 -7.09
CA ILE A 89 2.55 3.73 -8.23
C ILE A 89 2.28 4.52 -9.51
N ILE A 90 1.32 5.45 -9.50
CA ILE A 90 0.98 6.27 -10.67
C ILE A 90 2.20 7.10 -11.10
N ALA A 91 2.87 7.78 -10.16
CA ALA A 91 4.06 8.57 -10.46
C ALA A 91 5.18 7.72 -11.06
N TYR A 92 5.38 6.51 -10.54
CA TYR A 92 6.39 5.58 -11.03
C TYR A 92 6.08 5.06 -12.45
N VAL A 93 4.81 4.73 -12.73
CA VAL A 93 4.37 4.32 -14.08
C VAL A 93 4.65 5.43 -15.08
N ILE A 94 4.24 6.66 -14.80
CA ILE A 94 4.49 7.82 -15.67
C ILE A 94 6.00 8.03 -15.89
N PHE A 95 6.79 7.90 -14.83
CA PHE A 95 8.25 8.01 -14.93
C PHE A 95 8.84 6.96 -15.87
N LEU A 96 8.43 5.70 -15.73
CA LEU A 96 8.91 4.61 -16.58
C LEU A 96 8.47 4.76 -18.03
N GLU A 97 7.21 5.13 -18.29
CA GLU A 97 6.71 5.37 -19.63
C GLU A 97 7.52 6.46 -20.34
N ARG A 98 7.81 7.56 -19.64
CA ARG A 98 8.69 8.61 -20.16
C ARG A 98 10.09 8.08 -20.47
N LYS A 99 10.68 7.28 -19.59
CA LYS A 99 12.02 6.69 -19.83
C LYS A 99 12.03 5.73 -21.02
N CYS A 100 10.97 4.96 -21.20
CA CYS A 100 10.80 4.11 -22.38
C CYS A 100 10.68 4.95 -23.67
N SER A 101 9.95 6.06 -23.65
CA SER A 101 9.86 6.98 -24.79
C SER A 101 11.23 7.59 -25.12
N GLU A 102 11.93 8.14 -24.11
CA GLU A 102 13.26 8.72 -24.29
C GLU A 102 14.25 7.72 -24.91
N MET A 103 14.20 6.45 -24.48
CA MET A 103 15.04 5.40 -25.05
C MET A 103 14.68 5.10 -26.50
N ARG A 104 13.38 4.99 -26.81
CA ARG A 104 12.89 4.76 -28.17
C ARG A 104 13.34 5.87 -29.12
N ASP A 105 13.24 7.13 -28.70
CA ASP A 105 13.65 8.27 -29.50
C ASP A 105 15.16 8.24 -29.79
N LYS A 106 15.99 7.88 -28.80
CA LYS A 106 17.43 7.70 -28.99
C LYS A 106 17.73 6.59 -29.99
N VAL A 107 17.09 5.42 -29.85
CA VAL A 107 17.25 4.32 -30.79
C VAL A 107 16.87 4.75 -32.21
N GLY A 108 15.76 5.46 -32.38
CA GLY A 108 15.33 5.96 -33.69
C GLY A 108 16.29 7.00 -34.28
N GLN A 109 16.92 7.84 -33.45
CA GLN A 109 17.95 8.78 -33.91
C GLN A 109 19.19 8.05 -34.43
N GLU A 110 19.71 7.08 -33.66
CA GLU A 110 20.87 6.28 -34.05
C GLU A 110 20.59 5.43 -35.30
N GLU A 111 19.41 4.82 -35.38
CA GLU A 111 18.95 4.09 -36.56
C GLU A 111 18.96 5.00 -37.79
N LYS A 112 18.32 6.17 -37.69
CA LYS A 112 18.25 7.14 -38.80
C LYS A 112 19.64 7.56 -39.27
N VAL A 113 20.54 7.88 -38.35
CA VAL A 113 21.93 8.24 -38.69
C VAL A 113 22.62 7.11 -39.46
N GLY A 114 22.49 5.86 -39.00
CA GLY A 114 23.07 4.70 -39.67
C GLY A 114 22.47 4.43 -41.06
N VAL A 115 21.15 4.55 -41.20
CA VAL A 115 20.43 4.36 -42.46
C VAL A 115 20.81 5.46 -43.47
N ASP A 116 20.79 6.73 -43.06
CA ASP A 116 21.12 7.87 -43.92
C ASP A 116 22.58 7.77 -44.42
N TRP A 117 23.52 7.40 -43.53
CA TRP A 117 24.92 7.20 -43.89
C TRP A 117 25.10 6.07 -44.91
N THR A 118 24.41 4.95 -44.71
CA THR A 118 24.48 3.77 -45.60
C THR A 118 23.85 4.07 -46.96
N ALA A 119 22.69 4.73 -46.98
CA ALA A 119 22.03 5.14 -48.21
C ALA A 119 22.89 6.12 -49.02
N GLY A 120 23.58 7.04 -48.35
CA GLY A 120 24.54 7.95 -48.99
C GLY A 120 25.69 7.19 -49.67
N HIS A 121 26.29 6.20 -49.00
CA HIS A 121 27.34 5.37 -49.58
C HIS A 121 26.84 4.51 -50.73
N LEU A 122 25.65 3.92 -50.61
CA LEU A 122 25.05 3.15 -51.68
C LEU A 122 24.86 4.00 -52.94
N GLY A 123 24.34 5.22 -52.79
CA GLY A 123 24.19 6.16 -53.90
C GLY A 123 25.51 6.53 -54.58
N GLN A 124 26.61 6.65 -53.82
CA GLN A 124 27.95 6.87 -54.39
C GLN A 124 28.41 5.66 -55.21
N LEU A 125 28.24 4.45 -54.68
CA LEU A 125 28.60 3.21 -55.38
C LEU A 125 27.76 3.02 -56.65
N GLU A 126 26.46 3.33 -56.61
CA GLU A 126 25.59 3.27 -57.79
C GLU A 126 26.07 4.24 -58.89
N GLN A 127 26.51 5.45 -58.53
CA GLN A 127 27.08 6.40 -59.49
C GLN A 127 28.39 5.89 -60.09
N GLU A 128 29.25 5.30 -59.27
CA GLU A 128 30.52 4.71 -59.72
C GLU A 128 30.28 3.53 -60.67
N VAL A 129 29.40 2.59 -60.31
CA VAL A 129 29.00 1.47 -61.16
C VAL A 129 28.46 1.97 -62.50
N ASN A 130 27.61 3.00 -62.49
CA ASN A 130 27.10 3.59 -63.74
C ASN A 130 28.20 4.24 -64.58
N LYS A 131 29.19 4.86 -63.95
CA LYS A 131 30.34 5.46 -64.64
C LYS A 131 31.22 4.37 -65.27
N LEU A 132 31.49 3.30 -64.53
CA LEU A 132 32.24 2.13 -65.00
C LEU A 132 31.53 1.42 -66.15
N ARG A 133 30.22 1.18 -66.06
CA ARG A 133 29.42 0.58 -67.16
C ARG A 133 29.46 1.43 -68.44
N ARG A 134 29.40 2.77 -68.32
CA ARG A 134 29.56 3.66 -69.48
C ARG A 134 30.95 3.55 -70.09
N MET A 135 31.99 3.46 -69.26
CA MET A 135 33.37 3.28 -69.73
C MET A 135 33.55 1.95 -70.45
N GLU A 136 33.07 0.86 -69.84
CA GLU A 136 33.08 -0.49 -70.40
C GLU A 136 32.41 -0.51 -71.78
N HIS A 137 31.23 0.11 -71.92
CA HIS A 137 30.54 0.19 -73.20
C HIS A 137 31.36 0.92 -74.28
N ARG A 138 32.01 2.04 -73.93
CA ARG A 138 32.87 2.78 -74.87
C ARG A 138 34.09 1.96 -75.30
N LEU A 139 34.73 1.28 -74.34
CA LEU A 139 35.86 0.38 -74.63
C LEU A 139 35.44 -0.78 -75.53
N HIS A 140 34.26 -1.36 -75.29
CA HIS A 140 33.72 -2.40 -76.16
C HIS A 140 33.47 -1.87 -77.58
N GLN A 141 32.87 -0.70 -77.75
CA GLN A 141 32.67 -0.09 -79.08
C GLN A 141 33.99 0.15 -79.80
N LEU A 142 35.03 0.64 -79.10
CA LEU A 142 36.35 0.80 -79.70
C LEU A 142 36.97 -0.53 -80.15
N SER A 143 36.80 -1.60 -79.37
CA SER A 143 37.35 -2.92 -79.71
C SER A 143 36.75 -3.53 -80.98
N LEU A 144 35.60 -3.02 -81.45
CA LEU A 144 34.92 -3.45 -82.66
C LEU A 144 35.33 -2.65 -83.91
N ILE A 145 36.21 -1.64 -83.78
CA ILE A 145 36.67 -0.82 -84.91
C ILE A 145 37.85 -1.50 -85.60
N ASP A 146 37.65 -1.93 -86.85
CA ASP A 146 38.70 -2.58 -87.65
C ASP A 146 39.72 -1.59 -88.26
N ASP A 147 39.31 -0.34 -88.56
CA ASP A 147 40.21 0.67 -89.15
C ASP A 147 41.18 1.24 -88.09
N PRO A 148 42.50 1.03 -88.23
CA PRO A 148 43.48 1.48 -87.24
C PRO A 148 43.50 3.01 -87.07
N ILE A 149 43.21 3.78 -88.13
CA ILE A 149 43.22 5.24 -88.05
C ILE A 149 42.00 5.74 -87.26
N GLN A 150 40.81 5.22 -87.55
CA GLN A 150 39.59 5.55 -86.81
C GLN A 150 39.68 5.14 -85.34
N PHE A 151 40.22 3.94 -85.05
CA PHE A 151 40.45 3.49 -83.68
C PHE A 151 41.31 4.49 -82.88
N LEU A 152 42.44 4.92 -83.44
CA LEU A 152 43.36 5.84 -82.75
C LEU A 152 42.73 7.22 -82.52
N LYS A 153 41.91 7.71 -83.46
CA LYS A 153 41.19 8.99 -83.29
C LYS A 153 40.15 8.91 -82.18
N ASP A 154 39.32 7.87 -82.18
CA ASP A 154 38.25 7.72 -81.19
C ASP A 154 38.80 7.38 -79.80
N PHE A 155 39.90 6.62 -79.73
CA PHE A 155 40.64 6.38 -78.48
C PHE A 155 41.20 7.68 -77.89
N GLN A 156 41.78 8.56 -78.72
CA GLN A 156 42.27 9.88 -78.27
C GLN A 156 41.15 10.81 -77.81
N ALA A 157 39.98 10.76 -78.47
CA ALA A 157 38.80 11.53 -78.10
C ALA A 157 38.13 11.05 -76.79
N MET A 158 38.54 9.88 -76.27
CA MET A 158 37.83 9.23 -75.16
C MET A 158 38.01 9.96 -73.81
N GLY A 159 39.07 10.78 -73.67
CA GLY A 159 39.28 11.76 -72.59
C GLY A 159 39.64 11.18 -71.21
N GLU A 160 38.91 10.17 -70.75
CA GLU A 160 39.22 9.40 -69.55
C GLU A 160 40.00 8.15 -69.96
N ARG A 161 41.27 8.05 -69.54
CA ARG A 161 42.10 6.87 -69.78
C ARG A 161 41.69 5.75 -68.82
N PRO A 162 41.52 4.51 -69.28
CA PRO A 162 41.42 3.36 -68.37
C PRO A 162 42.67 3.32 -67.49
N ALA A 163 42.49 3.04 -66.19
CA ALA A 163 43.59 2.82 -65.27
C ALA A 163 44.35 1.53 -65.62
#